data_AF-A0A4Y8UM22-F1
#
_entry.id   AF-A0A4Y8UM22-F1
#
_cell.length_a   1.000
_cell.length_b   1.000
_cell.length_c   1.000
_cell.angle_alpha   90.00
_cell.angle_beta   90.00
_cell.angle_gamma   90.00
#
_symmetry.space_group_name_H-M   'P 1'
#
loop_
_entity.id
_entity.type
_entity.pdbx_description
1 polymer ?
#
loop_
_entity_poly.entity_id
_entity_poly.type
_entity_poly.pdbx_seq_one_letter_code
_entity_poly.pdbx_strand_id
1 'polypeptide(L)'
;MRRPSCVGKGPSGHEGPEDRTRCPRVAPGASARPRTARACVLQSSADSPTVPRTPARACPWDRGAVRRWTRVRHGYGGSSRPTERRPSLPTSPVSSPASSSERTLLETFLDGCRTALPATLDGLDEEQVRRRLVPSRTTLLGLLKHLTYVEVFWFQHAVTGASLRDLGVASTPDRSFVLRKDDSAASLRAAHAAVVEASRAAVAGRPFDDVVTGRGRPVSVRFVHLQVLKEYAQHTGHADILREQLLAG
;
A
#
# COMPACT_ATOMS: atom_id res chain seq x y z
N MET A 1 28.95 -31.09 -45.56
CA MET A 1 29.47 -30.38 -46.75
C MET A 1 28.47 -29.32 -47.19
N ARG A 2 28.93 -28.29 -47.92
CA ARG A 2 28.20 -27.38 -48.84
C ARG A 2 26.81 -26.82 -48.45
N ARG A 3 26.75 -25.49 -48.31
CA ARG A 3 25.59 -24.67 -48.73
C ARG A 3 25.52 -24.60 -50.28
N PRO A 4 24.40 -24.13 -50.85
CA PRO A 4 24.43 -23.22 -51.99
C PRO A 4 23.95 -21.79 -51.63
N SER A 5 24.23 -20.82 -52.50
CA SER A 5 23.78 -19.42 -52.39
C SER A 5 23.83 -18.74 -53.78
N CYS A 6 22.76 -18.03 -54.16
CA CYS A 6 22.66 -17.13 -55.32
C CYS A 6 21.79 -15.94 -54.87
N VAL A 7 22.10 -14.64 -54.98
CA VAL A 7 23.03 -13.80 -55.78
C VAL A 7 22.50 -13.35 -57.16
N GLY A 8 22.38 -12.02 -57.33
CA GLY A 8 21.94 -11.29 -58.54
C GLY A 8 21.06 -10.08 -58.15
N LYS A 9 21.61 -8.92 -57.78
CA LYS A 9 22.17 -7.78 -58.57
C LYS A 9 21.12 -6.96 -59.38
N GLY A 10 21.08 -5.64 -59.15
CA GLY A 10 20.41 -4.59 -59.95
C GLY A 10 21.32 -4.01 -61.05
N PRO A 11 21.38 -2.69 -61.33
CA PRO A 11 20.81 -1.50 -60.65
C PRO A 11 19.38 -1.15 -61.18
N SER A 12 18.82 0.06 -61.35
CA SER A 12 19.16 1.52 -61.21
C SER A 12 17.84 2.33 -61.12
N GLY A 13 17.74 3.64 -60.82
CA GLY A 13 18.70 4.71 -60.50
C GLY A 13 18.43 6.02 -61.28
N HIS A 14 18.02 7.11 -60.61
CA HIS A 14 18.02 8.51 -61.12
C HIS A 14 17.82 9.53 -59.96
N GLU A 15 18.06 10.83 -60.21
CA GLU A 15 18.32 11.86 -59.19
C GLU A 15 17.39 13.10 -59.25
N GLY A 16 17.08 13.68 -58.08
CA GLY A 16 16.78 15.12 -57.88
C GLY A 16 15.45 15.69 -58.42
N PRO A 17 15.17 16.99 -58.18
CA PRO A 17 15.93 17.99 -57.40
C PRO A 17 15.21 18.48 -56.10
N GLU A 18 15.82 19.44 -55.38
CA GLU A 18 15.23 20.13 -54.22
C GLU A 18 14.18 21.20 -54.61
N ASP A 19 13.26 21.54 -53.70
CA ASP A 19 12.87 22.95 -53.46
C ASP A 19 12.50 23.19 -51.97
N ARG A 20 12.50 24.46 -51.54
CA ARG A 20 12.54 24.89 -50.13
C ARG A 20 11.45 25.92 -49.80
N THR A 21 10.42 25.52 -49.03
CA THR A 21 9.50 26.47 -48.36
C THR A 21 9.30 26.08 -46.89
N ARG A 22 10.07 26.62 -45.94
CA ARG A 22 10.00 27.97 -45.33
C ARG A 22 9.15 28.00 -44.05
N CYS A 23 9.76 27.64 -42.92
CA CYS A 23 9.23 27.99 -41.60
C CYS A 23 9.19 29.52 -41.42
N PRO A 24 8.11 30.10 -40.86
CA PRO A 24 8.09 31.52 -40.50
C PRO A 24 8.93 31.76 -39.23
N ARG A 25 10.12 32.37 -39.38
CA ARG A 25 10.77 33.06 -38.27
C ARG A 25 10.00 34.35 -37.96
N VAL A 26 9.53 34.51 -36.73
CA VAL A 26 9.16 35.83 -36.18
C VAL A 26 10.40 36.39 -35.47
N ALA A 27 10.75 37.63 -35.77
CA ALA A 27 11.85 38.38 -35.17
C ALA A 27 11.31 39.53 -34.28
N PRO A 28 12.08 40.02 -33.29
CA PRO A 28 11.52 40.73 -32.15
C PRO A 28 11.42 42.26 -32.35
N GLY A 29 10.49 42.92 -31.64
CA GLY A 29 10.49 44.38 -31.54
C GLY A 29 9.22 45.04 -31.01
N ALA A 30 8.95 44.96 -29.70
CA ALA A 30 8.06 45.91 -29.01
C ALA A 30 8.40 46.00 -27.52
N SER A 31 8.83 47.18 -27.05
CA SER A 31 9.11 47.43 -25.64
C SER A 31 7.85 47.92 -24.92
N ALA A 32 7.49 47.28 -23.80
CA ALA A 32 6.44 47.75 -22.90
C ALA A 32 6.86 47.50 -21.44
N ARG A 33 7.56 48.47 -20.83
CA ARG A 33 7.81 48.49 -19.38
C ARG A 33 6.56 48.98 -18.61
N PRO A 34 6.44 48.65 -17.31
CA PRO A 34 5.12 48.46 -16.70
C PRO A 34 4.37 49.76 -16.39
N ARG A 35 3.05 49.74 -16.56
CA ARG A 35 2.16 50.74 -15.94
C ARG A 35 1.99 50.41 -14.46
N THR A 36 2.14 51.43 -13.63
CA THR A 36 2.24 51.32 -12.17
C THR A 36 0.89 50.99 -11.51
N ALA A 37 1.01 50.51 -10.26
CA ALA A 37 -0.06 50.00 -9.42
C ALA A 37 -1.35 50.85 -9.38
N ARG A 38 -2.48 50.14 -9.37
CA ARG A 38 -3.64 50.54 -8.58
C ARG A 38 -3.97 49.40 -7.62
N ALA A 39 -3.72 49.60 -6.33
CA ALA A 39 -4.05 48.62 -5.31
C ALA A 39 -5.57 48.53 -5.17
N CYS A 40 -6.17 47.43 -5.62
CA CYS A 40 -7.58 47.15 -5.36
C CYS A 40 -7.70 46.57 -3.95
N VAL A 41 -7.96 47.43 -2.97
CA VAL A 41 -8.24 47.01 -1.59
C VAL A 41 -9.60 46.32 -1.59
N LEU A 42 -9.59 44.98 -1.59
CA LEU A 42 -10.79 44.19 -1.34
C LEU A 42 -11.17 44.33 0.14
N GLN A 43 -12.06 45.28 0.41
CA GLN A 43 -12.66 45.44 1.73
C GLN A 43 -13.50 44.21 2.08
N SER A 44 -13.35 43.73 3.31
CA SER A 44 -14.04 42.54 3.82
C SER A 44 -15.51 42.85 4.16
N SER A 45 -16.37 42.93 3.15
CA SER A 45 -17.82 42.99 3.34
C SER A 45 -18.37 41.63 3.76
N ALA A 46 -18.61 41.46 5.06
CA ALA A 46 -19.11 40.22 5.63
C ALA A 46 -20.64 40.11 5.56
N ASP A 47 -21.16 39.77 4.37
CA ASP A 47 -22.56 39.36 4.19
C ASP A 47 -22.62 38.06 3.36
N SER A 48 -23.12 36.99 3.96
CA SER A 48 -23.33 35.69 3.30
C SER A 48 -24.83 35.39 3.21
N PRO A 49 -25.39 35.07 2.03
CA PRO A 49 -26.81 34.80 1.88
C PRO A 49 -27.21 33.53 2.64
N THR A 50 -28.23 33.65 3.49
CA THR A 50 -28.70 32.58 4.36
C THR A 50 -29.40 31.47 3.56
N VAL A 51 -28.72 30.34 3.36
CA VAL A 51 -29.31 29.17 2.69
C VAL A 51 -30.38 28.55 3.60
N PRO A 52 -31.65 28.41 3.15
CA PRO A 52 -32.70 27.82 3.97
C PRO A 52 -32.42 26.32 4.21
N ARG A 53 -32.39 25.91 5.47
CA ARG A 53 -32.13 24.52 5.88
C ARG A 53 -33.34 23.63 5.57
N THR A 54 -33.29 22.91 4.45
CA THR A 54 -34.21 21.80 4.18
C THR A 54 -34.11 20.73 5.28
N PRO A 55 -35.21 20.23 5.86
CA PRO A 55 -35.14 19.13 6.82
C PRO A 55 -34.62 17.86 6.14
N ALA A 56 -33.61 17.23 6.75
CA ALA A 56 -33.05 15.99 6.23
C ALA A 56 -34.09 14.87 6.28
N ARG A 57 -34.28 14.17 5.15
CA ARG A 57 -35.08 12.94 5.12
C ARG A 57 -34.34 11.86 5.92
N ALA A 58 -35.06 11.17 6.80
CA ALA A 58 -34.50 10.16 7.69
C ALA A 58 -33.77 9.04 6.94
N CYS A 59 -32.65 8.57 7.49
CA CYS A 59 -31.85 7.53 6.86
C CYS A 59 -32.57 6.16 6.98
N PRO A 60 -32.63 5.31 5.93
CA PRO A 60 -33.43 4.07 5.97
C PRO A 60 -33.02 3.04 7.03
N TRP A 61 -31.80 3.15 7.57
CA TRP A 61 -31.18 2.17 8.45
C TRP A 61 -31.60 2.28 9.94
N ASP A 62 -32.19 3.42 10.35
CA ASP A 62 -32.50 3.74 11.76
C ASP A 62 -33.72 3.00 12.37
N ARG A 63 -34.20 1.92 11.74
CA ARG A 63 -35.34 1.12 12.25
C ARG A 63 -35.05 -0.38 12.37
N GLY A 64 -33.88 -0.71 12.90
CA GLY A 64 -33.60 -2.02 13.51
C GLY A 64 -34.03 -2.05 14.99
N ALA A 65 -34.97 -2.91 15.37
CA ALA A 65 -35.46 -2.99 16.75
C ALA A 65 -34.40 -3.53 17.71
N VAL A 66 -34.07 -2.75 18.76
CA VAL A 66 -33.12 -3.15 19.82
C VAL A 66 -33.69 -4.31 20.64
N ARG A 67 -33.35 -5.54 20.26
CA ARG A 67 -33.67 -6.73 21.05
C ARG A 67 -32.87 -6.70 22.35
N ARG A 68 -33.58 -6.52 23.48
CA ARG A 68 -33.03 -6.56 24.83
C ARG A 68 -32.46 -7.95 25.11
N TRP A 69 -31.15 -8.10 25.07
CA TRP A 69 -30.46 -9.33 25.47
C TRP A 69 -30.77 -9.65 26.94
N THR A 70 -31.41 -10.79 27.18
CA THR A 70 -31.67 -11.30 28.53
C THR A 70 -30.40 -11.92 29.09
N ARG A 71 -29.98 -11.49 30.29
CA ARG A 71 -28.77 -11.97 30.95
C ARG A 71 -28.99 -13.39 31.50
N VAL A 72 -28.68 -14.41 30.70
CA VAL A 72 -28.61 -15.80 31.18
C VAL A 72 -27.47 -15.92 32.19
N ARG A 73 -27.78 -16.07 33.47
CA ARG A 73 -26.79 -16.34 34.53
C ARG A 73 -26.37 -17.81 34.46
N HIS A 74 -25.29 -18.10 33.75
CA HIS A 74 -24.59 -19.37 33.94
C HIS A 74 -23.84 -19.34 35.29
N GLY A 75 -23.94 -20.42 36.07
CA GLY A 75 -23.19 -20.56 37.32
C GLY A 75 -21.72 -20.81 37.05
N TYR A 76 -20.84 -20.14 37.80
CA TYR A 76 -19.39 -20.36 37.71
C TYR A 76 -19.00 -21.65 38.43
N GLY A 77 -18.91 -22.75 37.68
CA GLY A 77 -18.07 -23.89 38.06
C GLY A 77 -16.60 -23.51 37.83
N GLY A 78 -15.77 -23.63 38.87
CA GLY A 78 -14.36 -23.23 38.79
C GLY A 78 -13.53 -24.16 37.91
N SER A 79 -13.10 -23.67 36.75
CA SER A 79 -12.08 -24.33 35.91
C SER A 79 -11.02 -23.30 35.52
N SER A 80 -9.91 -23.31 36.25
CA SER A 80 -8.77 -22.42 36.01
C SER A 80 -7.92 -22.90 34.82
N ARG A 81 -8.48 -22.80 33.61
CA ARG A 81 -7.67 -22.75 32.39
C ARG A 81 -6.78 -21.50 32.44
N PRO A 82 -5.51 -21.57 31.98
CA PRO A 82 -4.72 -20.37 31.76
C PRO A 82 -5.45 -19.45 30.79
N THR A 83 -5.84 -18.26 31.25
CA THR A 83 -6.31 -17.19 30.36
C THR A 83 -5.08 -16.59 29.68
N GLU A 84 -4.59 -17.27 28.65
CA GLU A 84 -3.55 -16.74 27.78
C GLU A 84 -4.00 -15.36 27.28
N ARG A 85 -3.12 -14.35 27.41
CA ARG A 85 -3.49 -12.99 27.04
C ARG A 85 -3.77 -12.97 25.55
N ARG A 86 -5.00 -12.58 25.18
CA ARG A 86 -5.28 -12.00 23.86
C ARG A 86 -4.12 -11.07 23.49
N PRO A 87 -3.53 -11.19 22.29
CA PRO A 87 -2.70 -10.14 21.74
C PRO A 87 -3.49 -8.84 21.79
N SER A 88 -3.14 -7.97 22.72
CA SER A 88 -3.66 -6.60 22.74
C SER A 88 -3.11 -5.93 21.49
N LEU A 89 -3.97 -5.25 20.72
CA LEU A 89 -3.53 -4.34 19.66
C LEU A 89 -2.30 -3.57 20.14
N PRO A 90 -1.15 -3.63 19.44
CA PRO A 90 0.11 -3.14 19.98
C PRO A 90 -0.05 -1.69 20.40
N THR A 91 0.04 -1.45 21.72
CA THR A 91 -0.22 -0.14 22.33
C THR A 91 0.72 0.87 21.71
N SER A 92 0.19 1.69 20.80
CA SER A 92 1.01 2.37 19.81
C SER A 92 1.98 3.31 20.53
N PRO A 93 3.30 3.21 20.32
CA PRO A 93 4.32 3.89 21.14
C PRO A 93 4.39 5.41 20.91
N VAL A 94 3.34 6.01 20.35
CA VAL A 94 3.19 7.44 20.15
C VAL A 94 2.94 8.10 21.50
N SER A 95 4.00 8.56 22.17
CA SER A 95 3.94 9.17 23.51
C SER A 95 3.10 10.46 23.58
N SER A 96 2.74 11.07 22.45
CA SER A 96 1.87 12.25 22.37
C SER A 96 1.16 12.32 21.01
N PRO A 97 0.04 11.59 20.81
CA PRO A 97 -0.60 11.50 19.50
C PRO A 97 -1.24 12.82 19.04
N ALA A 98 -1.67 13.67 19.96
CA ALA A 98 -2.29 14.97 19.66
C ALA A 98 -1.31 16.02 19.11
N SER A 99 0.00 15.83 19.26
CA SER A 99 1.06 16.72 18.75
C SER A 99 2.01 16.04 17.75
N SER A 100 1.75 14.77 17.41
CA SER A 100 2.55 14.02 16.45
C SER A 100 2.14 14.37 15.01
N SER A 101 3.11 14.38 14.08
CA SER A 101 2.81 14.59 12.66
C SER A 101 2.02 13.41 12.08
N GLU A 102 1.23 13.65 11.03
CA GLU A 102 0.53 12.60 10.28
C GLU A 102 1.48 11.47 9.86
N ARG A 103 2.70 11.82 9.44
CA ARG A 103 3.76 10.86 9.11
C ARG A 103 4.14 10.00 10.30
N THR A 104 4.50 10.64 11.41
CA THR A 104 4.89 9.97 12.66
C THR A 104 3.81 8.98 13.10
N LEU A 105 2.54 9.37 12.97
CA LEU A 105 1.40 8.49 13.27
C LEU A 105 1.33 7.29 12.31
N LEU A 106 1.27 7.52 11.00
CA LEU A 106 1.13 6.44 10.01
C LEU A 106 2.32 5.46 10.01
N GLU A 107 3.55 5.97 10.11
CA GLU A 107 4.77 5.15 10.21
C GLU A 107 4.76 4.33 11.52
N THR A 108 4.38 4.92 12.67
CA THR A 108 4.28 4.18 13.94
C THR A 108 3.21 3.09 13.92
N PHE A 109 2.03 3.34 13.36
CA PHE A 109 0.99 2.32 13.25
C PHE A 109 1.42 1.19 12.31
N LEU A 110 2.07 1.51 11.20
CA LEU A 110 2.59 0.53 10.24
C LEU A 110 3.72 -0.31 10.86
N ASP A 111 4.63 0.29 11.62
CA ASP A 111 5.72 -0.41 12.30
C ASP A 111 5.21 -1.31 13.44
N GLY A 112 4.14 -0.92 14.12
CA GLY A 112 3.41 -1.80 15.04
C GLY A 112 2.89 -3.07 14.35
N CYS A 113 2.31 -2.94 13.15
CA CYS A 113 1.84 -4.09 12.37
C CYS A 113 2.99 -4.93 11.77
N ARG A 114 4.08 -4.28 11.29
CA ARG A 114 5.32 -4.94 10.84
C ARG A 114 5.97 -5.76 11.94
N THR A 115 5.83 -5.36 13.20
CA THR A 115 6.31 -6.10 14.36
C THR A 115 5.36 -7.24 14.74
N ALA A 116 4.05 -6.98 14.78
CA ALA A 116 3.04 -7.94 15.22
C ALA A 116 2.92 -9.16 14.29
N LEU A 117 2.96 -8.97 12.97
CA LEU A 117 2.76 -10.05 11.99
C LEU A 117 3.82 -11.18 12.14
N PRO A 118 5.14 -10.92 12.11
CA PRO A 118 6.16 -11.94 12.40
C PRO A 118 5.95 -12.66 13.73
N ALA A 119 5.56 -11.94 14.79
CA ALA A 119 5.33 -12.52 16.12
C ALA A 119 4.17 -13.53 16.15
N THR A 120 3.21 -13.46 15.21
CA THR A 120 2.16 -14.50 15.10
C THR A 120 2.72 -15.90 14.77
N LEU A 121 3.98 -16.01 14.34
CA LEU A 121 4.70 -17.28 14.13
C LEU A 121 5.52 -17.73 15.35
N ASP A 122 5.53 -17.01 16.47
CA ASP A 122 6.38 -17.34 17.63
C ASP A 122 5.91 -18.62 18.34
N GLY A 123 6.82 -19.55 18.62
CA GLY A 123 6.51 -20.81 19.29
C GLY A 123 5.69 -21.82 18.46
N LEU A 124 5.54 -21.60 17.15
CA LEU A 124 4.90 -22.55 16.22
C LEU A 124 5.94 -23.27 15.36
N ASP A 125 5.70 -24.53 15.03
CA ASP A 125 6.53 -25.31 14.11
C ASP A 125 6.21 -25.04 12.61
N GLU A 126 7.06 -25.55 11.72
CA GLU A 126 6.89 -25.39 10.27
C GLU A 126 5.57 -25.99 9.75
N GLU A 127 5.09 -27.11 10.29
CA GLU A 127 3.81 -27.68 9.85
C GLU A 127 2.65 -26.77 10.27
N GLN A 128 2.65 -26.31 11.53
CA GLN A 128 1.64 -25.40 12.07
C GLN A 128 1.56 -24.10 11.27
N VAL A 129 2.67 -23.40 11.02
CA VAL A 129 2.64 -22.12 10.27
C VAL A 129 2.29 -22.31 8.79
N ARG A 130 2.50 -23.52 8.24
CA ARG A 130 2.11 -23.92 6.88
C ARG A 130 0.69 -24.50 6.81
N ARG A 131 0.05 -24.81 7.95
CA ARG A 131 -1.28 -25.44 8.01
C ARG A 131 -2.35 -24.49 7.49
N ARG A 132 -3.30 -25.04 6.73
CA ARG A 132 -4.41 -24.33 6.10
C ARG A 132 -5.70 -24.63 6.87
N LEU A 133 -6.20 -23.64 7.61
CA LEU A 133 -7.38 -23.78 8.48
C LEU A 133 -8.68 -23.25 7.83
N VAL A 134 -8.56 -22.60 6.66
CA VAL A 134 -9.67 -21.92 5.97
C VAL A 134 -9.76 -22.30 4.48
N PRO A 135 -10.94 -22.19 3.83
CA PRO A 135 -11.12 -22.52 2.42
C PRO A 135 -10.33 -21.66 1.42
N SER A 136 -9.82 -20.49 1.81
CA SER A 136 -8.86 -19.71 0.98
C SER A 136 -7.49 -20.41 0.90
N ARG A 137 -6.49 -19.80 0.24
CA ARG A 137 -5.09 -20.26 0.31
C ARG A 137 -4.33 -19.71 1.54
N THR A 138 -5.03 -19.13 2.51
CA THR A 138 -4.40 -18.43 3.64
C THR A 138 -3.83 -19.42 4.66
N THR A 139 -2.57 -19.20 5.03
CA THR A 139 -1.83 -19.83 6.13
C THR A 139 -1.03 -18.72 6.84
N LEU A 140 -0.54 -18.94 8.07
CA LEU A 140 0.24 -17.91 8.77
C LEU A 140 1.52 -17.54 8.00
N LEU A 141 2.27 -18.54 7.53
CA LEU A 141 3.48 -18.29 6.75
C LEU A 141 3.17 -17.65 5.39
N GLY A 142 2.01 -17.97 4.79
CA GLY A 142 1.51 -17.35 3.57
C GLY A 142 1.12 -15.88 3.75
N LEU A 143 0.65 -15.47 4.94
CA LEU A 143 0.36 -14.07 5.28
C LEU A 143 1.66 -13.25 5.39
N LEU A 144 2.70 -13.79 6.04
CA LEU A 144 4.01 -13.14 6.10
C LEU A 144 4.62 -12.94 4.70
N LYS A 145 4.53 -13.97 3.85
CA LYS A 145 4.98 -13.90 2.46
C LYS A 145 4.17 -12.89 1.63
N HIS A 146 2.85 -12.85 1.82
CA HIS A 146 1.99 -11.88 1.15
C HIS A 146 2.35 -10.43 1.52
N LEU A 147 2.49 -10.12 2.81
CA LEU A 147 2.81 -8.75 3.23
C LEU A 147 4.24 -8.33 2.87
N THR A 148 5.18 -9.28 2.80
CA THR A 148 6.50 -9.05 2.17
C THR A 148 6.36 -8.64 0.70
N TYR A 149 5.48 -9.28 -0.07
CA TYR A 149 5.16 -8.85 -1.45
C TYR A 149 4.45 -7.48 -1.49
N VAL A 150 3.54 -7.17 -0.56
CA VAL A 150 2.82 -5.89 -0.49
C VAL A 150 3.79 -4.72 -0.29
N GLU A 151 4.78 -4.86 0.60
CA GLU A 151 5.86 -3.89 0.81
C GLU A 151 6.65 -3.64 -0.48
N VAL A 152 7.17 -4.69 -1.13
CA VAL A 152 7.90 -4.59 -2.41
C VAL A 152 7.03 -3.94 -3.50
N PHE A 153 5.75 -4.32 -3.60
CA PHE A 153 4.85 -3.77 -4.61
C PHE A 153 4.62 -2.26 -4.43
N TRP A 154 4.38 -1.80 -3.19
CA TRP A 154 3.97 -0.42 -2.93
C TRP A 154 5.13 0.54 -2.65
N PHE A 155 6.18 0.11 -1.96
CA PHE A 155 7.33 0.97 -1.68
C PHE A 155 8.46 0.84 -2.71
N GLN A 156 8.58 -0.27 -3.43
CA GLN A 156 9.67 -0.44 -4.40
C GLN A 156 9.13 -0.30 -5.84
N HIS A 157 8.24 -1.18 -6.30
CA HIS A 157 7.69 -1.14 -7.66
C HIS A 157 6.92 0.17 -7.94
N ALA A 158 5.95 0.53 -7.11
CA ALA A 158 5.13 1.73 -7.35
C ALA A 158 5.90 3.05 -7.21
N VAL A 159 7.00 3.07 -6.44
CA VAL A 159 7.85 4.26 -6.22
C VAL A 159 8.92 4.40 -7.29
N THR A 160 9.70 3.35 -7.55
CA THR A 160 10.90 3.38 -8.40
C THR A 160 10.64 2.99 -9.86
N GLY A 161 9.56 2.24 -10.12
CA GLY A 161 9.26 1.65 -11.43
C GLY A 161 9.99 0.35 -11.75
N ALA A 162 10.86 -0.15 -10.86
CA ALA A 162 11.47 -1.48 -11.01
C ALA A 162 10.39 -2.57 -11.17
N SER A 163 10.59 -3.54 -12.06
CA SER A 163 9.55 -4.53 -12.34
C SER A 163 9.49 -5.61 -11.25
N LEU A 164 8.30 -6.20 -11.03
CA LEU A 164 8.12 -7.29 -10.06
C LEU A 164 9.00 -8.52 -10.35
N ARG A 165 9.44 -8.70 -11.61
CA ARG A 165 10.40 -9.73 -12.01
C ARG A 165 11.79 -9.43 -11.47
N ASP A 166 12.26 -8.20 -11.62
CA ASP A 166 13.62 -7.78 -11.24
C ASP A 166 13.73 -7.68 -9.71
N LEU A 167 12.63 -7.31 -9.06
CA LEU A 167 12.44 -7.36 -7.61
C LEU A 167 12.25 -8.79 -7.05
N GLY A 168 12.25 -9.83 -7.90
CA GLY A 168 12.22 -11.24 -7.49
C GLY A 168 10.92 -11.74 -6.87
N VAL A 169 9.81 -10.99 -6.95
CA VAL A 169 8.55 -11.30 -6.27
C VAL A 169 7.47 -11.87 -7.20
N ALA A 170 6.34 -12.27 -6.62
CA ALA A 170 5.20 -12.79 -7.37
C ALA A 170 4.63 -11.78 -8.38
N SER A 171 4.16 -12.26 -9.53
CA SER A 171 3.58 -11.40 -10.58
C SER A 171 2.14 -10.95 -10.30
N THR A 172 1.44 -11.55 -9.31
CA THR A 172 0.09 -11.15 -8.89
C THR A 172 -0.08 -11.32 -7.37
N PRO A 173 -1.04 -10.61 -6.74
CA PRO A 173 -1.37 -10.79 -5.32
C PRO A 173 -1.71 -12.25 -4.97
N ASP A 174 -2.55 -12.93 -5.76
CA ASP A 174 -2.93 -14.34 -5.50
C ASP A 174 -1.74 -15.30 -5.49
N ARG A 175 -0.69 -14.99 -6.28
CA ARG A 175 0.53 -15.79 -6.35
C ARG A 175 1.47 -15.53 -5.17
N SER A 176 1.36 -14.39 -4.49
CA SER A 176 2.22 -14.07 -3.33
C SER A 176 1.96 -14.94 -2.10
N PHE A 177 0.73 -15.44 -1.92
CA PHE A 177 0.38 -16.44 -0.89
C PHE A 177 0.96 -17.84 -1.17
N VAL A 178 1.51 -18.09 -2.36
CA VAL A 178 2.00 -19.43 -2.74
C VAL A 178 3.35 -19.70 -2.08
N LEU A 179 3.30 -20.53 -1.04
CA LEU A 179 4.49 -21.06 -0.40
C LEU A 179 5.24 -22.03 -1.33
N ARG A 180 6.57 -21.95 -1.30
CA ARG A 180 7.50 -22.87 -1.94
C ARG A 180 8.01 -23.91 -0.92
N LYS A 181 8.82 -24.86 -1.41
CA LYS A 181 9.48 -25.88 -0.57
C LYS A 181 10.64 -25.28 0.26
N ASP A 182 11.27 -24.23 -0.27
CA ASP A 182 12.44 -23.52 0.26
C ASP A 182 12.09 -22.28 1.11
N ASP A 183 10.80 -21.91 1.21
CA ASP A 183 10.35 -20.96 2.24
C ASP A 183 10.47 -21.58 3.65
N SER A 184 10.63 -20.75 4.68
CA SER A 184 10.49 -21.15 6.09
C SER A 184 10.11 -19.93 6.93
N ALA A 185 9.67 -20.13 8.18
CA ALA A 185 9.43 -19.07 9.14
C ALA A 185 10.70 -18.19 9.32
N ALA A 186 11.88 -18.81 9.35
CA ALA A 186 13.14 -18.08 9.43
C ALA A 186 13.45 -17.28 8.15
N SER A 187 13.36 -17.90 6.97
CA SER A 187 13.73 -17.21 5.71
C SER A 187 12.74 -16.11 5.33
N LEU A 188 11.44 -16.29 5.61
CA LEU A 188 10.43 -15.27 5.35
C LEU A 188 10.43 -14.14 6.39
N ARG A 189 10.81 -14.38 7.65
CA ARG A 189 11.08 -13.28 8.61
C ARG A 189 12.29 -12.45 8.17
N ALA A 190 13.37 -13.08 7.73
CA ALA A 190 14.55 -12.39 7.24
C ALA A 190 14.26 -11.57 5.96
N ALA A 191 13.53 -12.16 5.01
CA ALA A 191 13.09 -11.47 3.80
C ALA A 191 12.15 -10.29 4.11
N HIS A 192 11.19 -10.49 5.02
CA HIS A 192 10.27 -9.44 5.48
C HIS A 192 11.01 -8.25 6.10
N ALA A 193 11.92 -8.50 7.04
CA ALA A 193 12.70 -7.44 7.69
C ALA A 193 13.59 -6.66 6.69
N ALA A 194 14.30 -7.36 5.80
CA ALA A 194 15.11 -6.72 4.76
C ALA A 194 14.27 -5.85 3.80
N VAL A 195 13.06 -6.33 3.46
CA VAL A 195 12.11 -5.60 2.64
C VAL A 195 11.52 -4.38 3.36
N VAL A 196 11.25 -4.45 4.66
CA VAL A 196 10.78 -3.30 5.47
C VAL A 196 11.82 -2.17 5.48
N GLU A 197 13.10 -2.47 5.62
CA GLU A 197 14.15 -1.45 5.58
C GLU A 197 14.35 -0.88 4.16
N ALA A 198 14.24 -1.71 3.12
CA ALA A 198 14.19 -1.23 1.74
C ALA A 198 12.95 -0.34 1.48
N SER A 199 11.80 -0.63 2.11
CA SER A 199 10.61 0.22 2.06
C SER A 199 10.86 1.60 2.69
N ARG A 200 11.52 1.67 3.85
CA ARG A 200 11.92 2.96 4.47
C ARG A 200 12.83 3.76 3.53
N ALA A 201 13.86 3.10 3.00
CA ALA A 201 14.85 3.74 2.12
C ALA A 201 14.22 4.35 0.86
N ALA A 202 13.24 3.68 0.24
CA ALA A 202 12.59 4.15 -0.98
C ALA A 202 11.74 5.44 -0.82
N VAL A 203 11.34 5.80 0.40
CA VAL A 203 10.59 7.04 0.71
C VAL A 203 11.34 8.01 1.63
N ALA A 204 12.59 7.70 1.97
CA ALA A 204 13.43 8.55 2.82
C ALA A 204 13.60 9.95 2.22
N GLY A 205 13.39 10.99 3.02
CA GLY A 205 13.46 12.40 2.59
C GLY A 205 12.34 12.87 1.65
N ARG A 206 11.46 11.98 1.18
CA ARG A 206 10.40 12.32 0.22
C ARG A 206 9.13 12.79 0.94
N PRO A 207 8.55 13.97 0.64
CA PRO A 207 7.26 14.43 1.18
C PRO A 207 6.12 13.41 1.03
N PHE A 208 5.06 13.55 1.83
CA PHE A 208 3.87 12.69 1.71
C PHE A 208 2.99 13.02 0.50
N ASP A 209 3.09 14.27 0.02
CA ASP A 209 2.37 14.78 -1.14
C ASP A 209 3.11 14.54 -2.48
N ASP A 210 4.35 14.01 -2.43
CA ASP A 210 5.08 13.54 -3.61
C ASP A 210 4.25 12.51 -4.39
N VAL A 211 4.11 12.72 -5.70
CA VAL A 211 3.47 11.75 -6.60
C VAL A 211 4.52 10.76 -7.12
N VAL A 212 4.17 9.48 -7.11
CA VAL A 212 4.94 8.40 -7.73
C VAL A 212 4.14 7.70 -8.83
N THR A 213 4.84 7.32 -9.90
CA THR A 213 4.26 6.81 -11.15
C THR A 213 4.79 5.45 -11.57
N GLY A 214 5.68 4.81 -10.78
CA GLY A 214 6.40 3.59 -11.16
C GLY A 214 5.52 2.41 -11.57
N ARG A 215 4.32 2.30 -10.98
CA ARG A 215 3.28 1.31 -11.35
C ARG A 215 2.42 1.69 -12.57
N GLY A 216 2.85 2.66 -13.38
CA GLY A 216 2.12 3.22 -14.52
C GLY A 216 0.87 4.04 -14.17
N ARG A 217 0.58 4.27 -12.88
CA ARG A 217 -0.59 5.05 -12.41
C ARG A 217 -0.20 5.92 -11.20
N PRO A 218 -0.41 7.25 -11.26
CA PRO A 218 0.00 8.16 -10.20
C PRO A 218 -0.70 7.85 -8.87
N VAL A 219 0.06 7.88 -7.78
CA VAL A 219 -0.39 7.87 -6.37
C VAL A 219 0.54 8.74 -5.54
N SER A 220 0.09 9.27 -4.40
CA SER A 220 0.98 9.99 -3.48
C SER A 220 1.76 9.03 -2.57
N VAL A 221 2.88 9.49 -2.01
CA VAL A 221 3.62 8.74 -0.97
C VAL A 221 2.73 8.50 0.27
N ARG A 222 1.83 9.42 0.62
CA ARG A 222 0.77 9.20 1.63
C ARG A 222 -0.14 8.03 1.27
N PHE A 223 -0.59 7.94 0.01
CA PHE A 223 -1.42 6.83 -0.45
C PHE A 223 -0.67 5.49 -0.34
N VAL A 224 0.62 5.45 -0.68
CA VAL A 224 1.48 4.26 -0.48
C VAL A 224 1.44 3.78 0.98
N HIS A 225 1.69 4.67 1.94
CA HIS A 225 1.66 4.33 3.37
C HIS A 225 0.28 3.86 3.85
N LEU A 226 -0.79 4.60 3.53
CA LEU A 226 -2.17 4.25 3.90
C LEU A 226 -2.60 2.89 3.32
N GLN A 227 -2.27 2.64 2.07
CA GLN A 227 -2.62 1.40 1.37
C GLN A 227 -1.86 0.20 1.96
N VAL A 228 -0.57 0.34 2.29
CA VAL A 228 0.18 -0.74 2.96
C VAL A 228 -0.32 -0.97 4.39
N LEU A 229 -0.53 0.09 5.19
CA LEU A 229 -1.10 0.00 6.53
C LEU A 229 -2.46 -0.72 6.54
N LYS A 230 -3.31 -0.46 5.55
CA LYS A 230 -4.62 -1.11 5.39
C LYS A 230 -4.48 -2.62 5.12
N GLU A 231 -3.57 -3.05 4.23
CA GLU A 231 -3.32 -4.49 4.02
C GLU A 231 -2.79 -5.14 5.32
N TYR A 232 -1.82 -4.50 6.00
CA TYR A 232 -1.27 -5.00 7.26
C TYR A 232 -2.35 -5.17 8.34
N ALA A 233 -3.13 -4.13 8.63
CA ALA A 233 -4.14 -4.17 9.68
C ALA A 233 -5.18 -5.29 9.44
N GLN A 234 -5.59 -5.48 8.18
CA GLN A 234 -6.47 -6.58 7.77
C GLN A 234 -5.80 -7.96 7.94
N HIS A 235 -4.55 -8.11 7.49
CA HIS A 235 -3.88 -9.41 7.45
C HIS A 235 -3.24 -9.85 8.78
N THR A 236 -2.87 -8.92 9.67
CA THR A 236 -2.54 -9.25 11.07
C THR A 236 -3.78 -9.74 11.82
N GLY A 237 -4.95 -9.11 11.64
CA GLY A 237 -6.20 -9.60 12.24
C GLY A 237 -6.61 -11.00 11.74
N HIS A 238 -6.30 -11.34 10.49
CA HIS A 238 -6.42 -12.73 10.00
C HIS A 238 -5.38 -13.68 10.63
N ALA A 239 -4.16 -13.21 10.89
CA ALA A 239 -3.11 -14.00 11.50
C ALA A 239 -3.43 -14.33 12.98
N ASP A 240 -3.97 -13.39 13.76
CA ASP A 240 -4.36 -13.63 15.16
C ASP A 240 -5.37 -14.79 15.28
N ILE A 241 -6.42 -14.80 14.44
CA ILE A 241 -7.45 -15.85 14.44
C ILE A 241 -6.90 -17.21 13.99
N LEU A 242 -5.99 -17.24 13.01
CA LEU A 242 -5.33 -18.47 12.58
C LEU A 242 -4.36 -19.00 13.65
N ARG A 243 -3.68 -18.11 14.39
CA ARG A 243 -2.84 -18.49 15.54
C ARG A 243 -3.67 -19.05 16.69
N GLU A 244 -4.79 -18.40 17.05
CA GLU A 244 -5.72 -18.88 18.07
C GLU A 244 -6.17 -20.32 17.78
N GLN A 245 -6.50 -20.63 16.52
CA GLN A 245 -6.87 -21.98 16.07
C GLN A 245 -5.73 -23.00 16.06
N LEU A 246 -4.46 -22.59 15.98
CA LEU A 246 -3.30 -23.49 16.07
C LEU A 246 -2.87 -23.78 17.50
N LEU A 247 -3.11 -22.85 18.44
CA LEU A 247 -2.81 -23.01 19.86
C LEU A 247 -3.94 -23.70 20.64
N ALA A 248 -5.16 -23.71 20.10
CA ALA A 248 -6.33 -24.36 20.70
C ALA A 248 -6.51 -25.84 20.28
N GLY A 249 -5.57 -26.42 19.52
CA GLY A 249 -5.64 -27.77 18.95
C GLY A 249 -4.76 -28.79 19.68
#